data_AF-A0A9W6G4D7-F1
#
_entry.id   AF-A0A9W6G4D7-F1
#
_cell.length_a   1.000
_cell.length_b   1.000
_cell.length_c   1.000
_cell.angle_alpha   90.00
_cell.angle_beta   90.00
_cell.angle_gamma   90.00
#
_symmetry.space_group_name_H-M   'P 1'
#
loop_
_entity.id
_entity.type
_entity.pdbx_description
1 polymer ?
#
loop_
_entity_poly.entity_id
_entity_poly.type
_entity_poly.pdbx_seq_one_letter_code
_entity_poly.pdbx_strand_id
1 'polypeptide(L)'
;MFPQPITNQKGCAMSDMPKCPQCSSEYTYEDGTMYVCPECAHEWGKETAAESGDGSCVVRDAYGNVLSDGDTVTVIKDLKIKGSSSVIKVGTKARNIRLVEGDHDIDCKIDGIGAMQLKSEFVKKA
;
A
#
# COMPACT_ATOMS: atom_id res chain seq x y z
N MET A 1 46.63 -8.07 45.77
CA MET A 1 46.23 -6.77 46.33
C MET A 1 46.87 -5.69 45.44
N PHE A 2 46.27 -5.16 44.37
CA PHE A 2 44.93 -5.23 43.81
C PHE A 2 45.02 -5.19 42.27
N PRO A 3 44.13 -5.93 41.57
CA PRO A 3 44.02 -5.89 40.12
C PRO A 3 43.43 -4.56 39.62
N GLN A 4 43.91 -4.11 38.47
CA GLN A 4 43.38 -2.98 37.70
C GLN A 4 41.93 -3.27 37.25
N PRO A 5 40.94 -2.39 37.48
CA PRO A 5 39.65 -2.51 36.82
C PRO A 5 39.73 -1.93 35.40
N ILE A 6 39.83 -2.84 34.44
CA ILE A 6 39.34 -2.66 33.08
C ILE A 6 37.82 -2.39 33.10
N THR A 7 37.38 -1.14 32.90
CA THR A 7 36.10 -0.91 32.22
C THR A 7 36.22 0.32 31.33
N ASN A 8 36.52 0.03 30.06
CA ASN A 8 36.37 0.91 28.92
C ASN A 8 35.06 1.72 29.05
N GLN A 9 35.22 3.04 29.13
CA GLN A 9 34.14 3.98 29.37
C GLN A 9 33.07 3.85 28.27
N LYS A 10 31.92 3.37 28.72
CA LYS A 10 30.60 3.59 28.13
C LYS A 10 30.45 5.07 27.76
N GLY A 11 30.17 5.36 26.50
CA GLY A 11 29.85 6.73 26.10
C GLY A 11 30.01 7.02 24.62
N CYS A 12 29.40 6.23 23.74
CA CYS A 12 29.06 6.73 22.41
C CYS A 12 27.57 6.46 22.19
N ALA A 13 26.75 7.32 22.81
CA ALA A 13 25.40 7.54 22.33
C ALA A 13 25.54 8.30 21.01
N MET A 14 25.88 7.60 19.92
CA MET A 14 25.63 8.13 18.59
C MET A 14 24.15 7.93 18.33
N SER A 15 23.46 9.04 18.12
CA SER A 15 22.07 9.12 17.71
C SER A 15 21.75 8.02 16.69
N ASP A 16 20.74 7.21 17.00
CA ASP A 16 20.19 6.14 16.17
C ASP A 16 19.46 6.75 14.96
N MET A 17 20.20 7.47 14.11
CA MET A 17 19.67 8.19 12.96
C MET A 17 20.08 7.47 11.68
N PRO A 18 19.16 7.23 10.73
CA PRO A 18 19.49 6.49 9.52
C PRO A 18 20.56 7.23 8.70
N LYS A 19 21.54 6.46 8.21
CA LYS A 19 22.53 6.96 7.25
C LYS A 19 21.81 7.42 5.98
N CYS A 20 22.35 8.47 5.35
CA CYS A 20 21.78 8.94 4.09
C CYS A 20 21.92 7.86 2.99
N PRO A 21 20.84 7.51 2.26
CA PRO A 21 20.91 6.51 1.20
C PRO A 21 21.71 6.96 -0.03
N GLN A 22 21.91 8.26 -0.22
CA GLN A 22 22.60 8.82 -1.40
C GLN A 22 24.11 8.92 -1.20
N CYS A 23 24.57 9.28 0.00
CA CYS A 23 26.00 9.53 0.27
C CYS A 23 26.59 8.67 1.39
N SER A 24 25.80 7.82 2.06
CA SER A 24 26.21 7.05 3.25
C SER A 24 26.73 7.89 4.41
N SER A 25 26.48 9.20 4.40
CA SER A 25 26.83 10.09 5.51
C SER A 25 26.06 9.73 6.77
N GLU A 26 26.76 9.76 7.90
CA GLU A 26 26.20 9.51 9.24
C GLU A 26 25.53 10.76 9.83
N TYR A 27 25.68 11.90 9.16
CA TYR A 27 25.07 13.17 9.52
C TYR A 27 23.74 13.31 8.79
N THR A 28 22.68 12.81 9.40
CA THR A 28 21.29 13.08 9.01
C THR A 28 20.64 13.88 10.14
N TYR A 29 19.88 14.92 9.81
CA TYR A 29 19.02 15.59 10.79
C TYR A 29 17.55 15.45 10.39
N GLU A 30 16.67 15.43 11.39
CA GLU A 30 15.23 15.47 11.17
C GLU A 30 14.78 16.93 11.07
N ASP A 31 14.12 17.30 9.98
CA ASP A 31 13.41 18.56 9.81
C ASP A 31 11.91 18.25 9.78
N GLY A 32 11.30 18.23 10.97
CA GLY A 32 9.88 17.94 11.15
C GLY A 32 9.48 16.52 10.76
N THR A 33 9.01 16.33 9.52
CA THR A 33 8.56 15.02 8.98
C THR A 33 9.50 14.42 7.95
N MET A 34 10.68 15.01 7.76
CA MET A 34 11.66 14.57 6.79
C MET A 34 13.03 14.42 7.44
N TYR A 35 13.83 13.51 6.91
CA TYR A 35 15.26 13.40 7.14
C TYR A 35 15.98 14.19 6.05
N VAL A 36 16.95 14.99 6.46
CA VAL A 36 17.73 15.84 5.57
C VAL A 36 19.22 15.58 5.81
N CYS A 37 19.95 15.39 4.72
CA CYS A 37 21.41 15.27 4.75
C CYS A 37 22.07 16.61 4.37
N PRO A 38 22.90 17.21 5.24
CA PRO A 38 23.59 18.48 4.97
C PRO A 38 24.78 18.33 4.00
N GLU A 39 25.27 17.12 3.76
CA GLU A 39 26.40 16.91 2.84
C GLU A 39 25.98 16.83 1.37
N CYS A 40 24.76 16.35 1.10
CA CYS A 40 24.26 16.18 -0.26
C CYS A 40 22.92 16.87 -0.52
N ALA A 41 22.37 17.58 0.46
CA ALA A 41 21.04 18.20 0.42
C ALA A 41 19.93 17.23 0.02
N HIS A 42 20.11 15.93 0.32
CA HIS A 42 19.09 14.93 0.04
C HIS A 42 18.06 14.92 1.17
N GLU A 43 16.79 15.03 0.80
CA GLU A 43 15.64 15.02 1.70
C GLU A 43 14.85 13.73 1.46
N TRP A 44 14.60 12.95 2.51
CA TRP A 44 13.80 11.73 2.43
C TRP A 44 12.85 11.63 3.61
N GLY A 45 11.65 11.10 3.38
CA GLY A 45 10.67 10.93 4.46
C GLY A 45 11.16 9.96 5.53
N LYS A 46 10.80 10.22 6.79
CA LYS A 46 10.93 9.26 7.91
C LYS A 46 10.09 8.00 7.67
N GLU A 47 9.09 8.14 6.82
CA GLU A 47 8.14 7.11 6.44
C GLU A 47 8.30 6.87 4.93
N THR A 48 8.84 5.71 4.57
CA THR A 48 8.60 5.16 3.23
C THR A 48 7.12 4.77 3.17
N ALA A 49 6.23 5.71 2.83
CA ALA A 49 4.89 5.51 2.24
C ALA A 49 3.89 6.63 2.58
N ALA A 50 4.04 7.84 2.03
CA ALA A 50 2.92 8.79 2.06
C ALA A 50 2.94 9.90 1.00
N GLU A 51 3.42 9.63 -0.23
CA GLU A 51 3.26 10.58 -1.35
C GLU A 51 2.64 9.86 -2.55
N SER A 52 1.32 9.67 -2.51
CA SER A 52 0.38 9.75 -3.65
C SER A 52 -0.89 8.98 -3.34
N GLY A 53 -1.98 9.70 -3.20
CA GLY A 53 -3.32 9.14 -3.07
C GLY A 53 -4.12 9.97 -2.10
N ASP A 54 -4.73 11.03 -2.63
CA ASP A 54 -6.10 11.43 -2.32
C ASP A 54 -6.85 10.40 -1.45
N GLY A 55 -7.61 10.88 -0.46
CA GLY A 55 -8.44 10.08 0.47
C GLY A 55 -9.51 9.18 -0.18
N SER A 56 -9.35 8.80 -1.43
CA SER A 56 -9.99 7.70 -2.12
C SER A 56 -9.36 6.39 -1.65
N CYS A 57 -10.01 5.71 -0.70
CA CYS A 57 -9.90 4.28 -0.42
C CYS A 57 -9.24 3.48 -1.57
N VAL A 58 -7.93 3.24 -1.47
CA VAL A 58 -7.16 2.54 -2.51
C VAL A 58 -7.56 1.06 -2.48
N VAL A 59 -8.55 0.68 -3.27
CA VAL A 59 -8.98 -0.71 -3.37
C VAL A 59 -7.97 -1.48 -4.22
N ARG A 60 -7.39 -2.53 -3.62
CA ARG A 60 -6.45 -3.42 -4.29
C ARG A 60 -7.14 -4.73 -4.64
N ASP A 61 -6.90 -5.25 -5.83
CA ASP A 61 -7.45 -6.54 -6.22
C ASP A 61 -6.70 -7.73 -5.59
N ALA A 62 -7.14 -8.96 -5.90
CA ALA A 62 -6.53 -10.20 -5.42
C ALA A 62 -5.02 -10.34 -5.72
N TYR A 63 -4.51 -9.67 -6.75
CA TYR A 63 -3.10 -9.64 -7.14
C TYR A 63 -2.35 -8.41 -6.63
N GLY A 64 -3.02 -7.51 -5.91
CA GLY A 64 -2.41 -6.32 -5.33
C GLY A 64 -2.26 -5.14 -6.29
N ASN A 65 -2.93 -5.14 -7.45
CA ASN A 65 -2.97 -3.95 -8.31
C ASN A 65 -3.98 -2.96 -7.74
N VAL A 66 -3.65 -1.68 -7.85
CA VAL A 66 -4.55 -0.58 -7.49
C VAL A 66 -5.64 -0.48 -8.55
N LEU A 67 -6.90 -0.51 -8.10
CA LEU A 67 -8.06 -0.27 -8.93
C LEU A 67 -8.45 1.21 -8.87
N SER A 68 -9.00 1.70 -9.97
CA SER A 68 -9.48 3.07 -10.11
C SER A 68 -10.92 3.05 -10.60
N ASP A 69 -11.67 4.12 -10.32
CA ASP A 69 -13.03 4.23 -10.83
C ASP A 69 -13.02 4.23 -12.37
N GLY A 70 -14.05 3.65 -12.95
CA GLY A 70 -14.18 3.47 -14.40
C GLY A 70 -13.35 2.35 -15.01
N ASP A 71 -12.49 1.66 -14.24
CA ASP A 71 -11.66 0.57 -14.75
C ASP A 71 -12.49 -0.71 -15.05
N THR A 72 -11.84 -1.72 -15.65
CA THR A 72 -12.46 -3.00 -16.00
C THR A 72 -11.80 -4.11 -15.21
N VAL A 73 -12.60 -4.92 -14.53
CA VAL A 73 -12.11 -6.04 -13.72
C VAL A 73 -12.60 -7.36 -14.28
N THR A 74 -11.81 -8.41 -14.09
CA THR A 74 -12.16 -9.79 -14.45
C THR A 74 -12.26 -10.62 -13.19
N VAL A 75 -13.32 -11.44 -13.09
CA VAL A 75 -13.51 -12.33 -11.95
C VAL A 75 -12.59 -13.55 -12.09
N ILE A 76 -11.84 -13.88 -11.04
CA ILE A 76 -10.87 -14.99 -11.04
C ILE A 76 -11.42 -16.31 -10.46
N LYS A 77 -12.57 -16.28 -9.80
CA LYS A 77 -13.20 -17.47 -9.20
C LYS A 77 -14.68 -17.55 -9.57
N ASP A 78 -15.24 -18.76 -9.60
CA ASP A 78 -16.67 -18.91 -9.74
C ASP A 78 -17.39 -18.46 -8.47
N LEU A 79 -18.43 -17.64 -8.65
CA LEU A 79 -19.27 -17.14 -7.56
C LEU A 79 -20.72 -17.43 -7.90
N LYS A 80 -21.39 -18.14 -6.98
CA LYS A 80 -22.83 -18.35 -7.07
C LYS A 80 -23.55 -17.24 -6.32
N ILE A 81 -24.28 -16.42 -7.06
CA ILE A 81 -25.08 -15.34 -6.49
C ILE A 81 -26.30 -15.94 -5.79
N LYS A 82 -26.43 -15.71 -4.49
CA LYS A 82 -27.60 -16.16 -3.73
C LYS A 82 -28.75 -15.20 -4.02
N GLY A 83 -29.65 -15.58 -4.93
CA GLY A 83 -30.80 -14.76 -5.34
C GLY A 83 -30.98 -14.62 -6.85
N SER A 84 -30.03 -15.10 -7.66
CA SER A 84 -30.14 -15.15 -9.11
C SER A 84 -29.76 -16.54 -9.61
N SER A 85 -30.49 -17.08 -10.60
CA SER A 85 -30.13 -18.37 -11.22
C SER A 85 -28.86 -18.30 -12.10
N SER A 86 -28.27 -17.11 -12.24
CA SER A 86 -27.05 -16.88 -13.00
C SER A 86 -25.82 -17.15 -12.14
N VAL A 87 -24.92 -17.98 -12.66
CA VAL A 87 -23.61 -18.27 -12.05
C VAL A 87 -22.56 -17.41 -12.74
N ILE A 88 -21.82 -16.61 -11.97
CA ILE A 88 -20.68 -15.85 -12.47
C ILE A 88 -19.51 -16.83 -12.56
N LYS A 89 -19.13 -17.21 -13.78
CA LYS A 89 -17.96 -18.03 -13.99
C LYS A 89 -16.68 -17.20 -13.95
N VAL A 90 -15.57 -17.86 -13.65
CA VAL A 90 -14.24 -17.28 -13.88
C VAL A 90 -14.13 -16.75 -15.32
N GLY A 91 -13.56 -15.56 -15.47
CA GLY A 91 -13.45 -14.88 -16.76
C GLY A 91 -14.59 -13.92 -17.09
N THR A 92 -15.59 -13.79 -16.22
CA THR A 92 -16.60 -12.72 -16.36
C THR A 92 -15.92 -11.35 -16.25
N LYS A 93 -16.13 -10.48 -17.25
CA LYS A 93 -15.62 -9.11 -17.24
C LYS A 93 -16.70 -8.15 -16.75
N ALA A 94 -16.39 -7.41 -15.69
CA ALA A 94 -17.21 -6.32 -15.21
C ALA A 94 -16.58 -4.99 -15.60
N ARG A 95 -17.36 -4.14 -16.25
CA ARG A 95 -16.89 -2.86 -16.80
C ARG A 95 -17.43 -1.72 -15.95
N ASN A 96 -16.72 -0.59 -15.97
CA ASN A 96 -17.13 0.62 -15.27
C ASN A 96 -17.26 0.38 -13.76
N ILE A 97 -16.16 -0.03 -13.13
CA ILE A 97 -16.14 -0.21 -11.67
C ILE A 97 -16.25 1.13 -10.95
N ARG A 98 -16.80 1.11 -9.74
CA ARG A 98 -16.84 2.23 -8.82
C ARG A 98 -16.35 1.73 -7.47
N LEU A 99 -15.32 2.37 -6.95
CA LEU A 99 -14.82 2.08 -5.62
C LEU A 99 -15.77 2.71 -4.61
N VAL A 100 -16.19 1.93 -3.62
CA VAL A 100 -17.08 2.41 -2.55
C VAL A 100 -16.52 1.95 -1.21
N GLU A 101 -16.68 2.78 -0.18
CA GLU A 101 -16.30 2.43 1.18
C GLU A 101 -17.49 1.73 1.86
N GLY A 102 -17.39 0.42 2.08
CA GLY A 102 -18.49 -0.37 2.63
C GLY A 102 -18.14 -1.84 2.84
N ASP A 103 -19.17 -2.69 2.98
CA ASP A 103 -19.02 -4.15 3.09
C ASP A 103 -18.53 -4.80 1.79
N HIS A 104 -18.81 -4.15 0.66
CA HIS A 104 -18.33 -4.53 -0.66
C HIS A 104 -17.52 -3.37 -1.23
N ASP A 105 -16.24 -3.60 -1.51
CA ASP A 105 -15.31 -2.53 -1.92
C ASP A 105 -15.48 -2.08 -3.38
N ILE A 106 -16.16 -2.89 -4.22
CA ILE A 106 -16.24 -2.68 -5.66
C ILE A 106 -17.68 -2.83 -6.13
N ASP A 107 -18.29 -1.74 -6.59
CA ASP A 107 -19.51 -1.75 -7.39
C ASP A 107 -19.14 -1.84 -8.87
N CYS A 108 -19.79 -2.70 -9.63
CA CYS A 108 -19.49 -2.87 -11.05
C CYS A 108 -20.73 -3.20 -11.86
N LYS A 109 -20.70 -2.90 -13.16
CA LYS A 109 -21.82 -3.21 -14.05
C LYS A 109 -21.48 -4.38 -14.96
N ILE A 110 -22.31 -5.41 -14.94
CA ILE A 110 -22.21 -6.58 -15.82
C ILE A 110 -23.34 -6.49 -16.86
N ASP A 111 -22.97 -6.59 -18.13
CA ASP A 111 -23.92 -6.61 -19.25
C ASP A 111 -24.85 -7.83 -19.12
N GLY A 112 -26.17 -7.59 -19.13
CA GLY A 112 -27.20 -8.62 -18.97
C GLY A 112 -27.63 -8.95 -17.52
N ILE A 113 -26.88 -8.51 -16.49
CA ILE A 113 -27.25 -8.74 -15.07
C ILE A 113 -27.55 -7.41 -14.36
N GLY A 114 -26.83 -6.34 -14.69
CA GLY A 114 -26.99 -5.01 -14.07
C GLY A 114 -25.82 -4.62 -13.16
N ALA A 115 -26.07 -3.70 -12.22
CA ALA A 115 -25.09 -3.30 -11.21
C ALA A 115 -24.98 -4.38 -10.13
N MET A 116 -23.77 -4.80 -9.82
CA MET A 116 -23.42 -5.88 -8.90
C MET A 116 -22.24 -5.42 -8.04
N GLN A 117 -22.33 -5.63 -6.73
CA GLN A 117 -21.24 -5.38 -5.80
C GLN A 117 -20.43 -6.66 -5.59
N LEU A 118 -19.10 -6.55 -5.66
CA LEU A 118 -18.14 -7.64 -5.52
C LEU A 118 -17.04 -7.24 -4.53
N LYS A 119 -16.40 -8.25 -3.95
CA LYS A 119 -15.22 -8.08 -3.11
C LYS A 119 -13.96 -8.04 -3.96
N SER A 120 -13.02 -7.21 -3.55
CA SER A 120 -11.72 -7.04 -4.22
C SER A 120 -10.87 -8.33 -4.27
N GLU A 121 -11.10 -9.25 -3.34
CA GLU A 121 -10.43 -10.55 -3.22
C GLU A 121 -10.77 -11.55 -4.35
N PHE A 122 -11.84 -11.32 -5.11
CA PHE A 122 -12.31 -12.25 -6.17
C PHE A 122 -12.18 -11.69 -7.59
N VAL A 123 -11.63 -10.49 -7.72
CA VAL A 123 -11.45 -9.83 -9.00
C VAL A 123 -9.97 -9.54 -9.25
N LYS A 124 -9.65 -9.31 -10.51
CA LYS A 124 -8.35 -8.80 -10.96
C LYS A 124 -8.56 -7.65 -11.94
N LYS A 125 -7.60 -6.73 -12.02
CA LYS A 125 -7.56 -5.76 -13.11
C LYS A 125 -7.45 -6.48 -14.47
N ALA A 126 -8.29 -6.09 -15.43
CA ALA A 126 -8.40 -6.73 -16.74
C ALA A 126 -7.47 -6.12 -17.79
#